data_AF-A0A2V9ZFX3-F1
#
_entry.id   AF-A0A2V9ZFX3-F1
#
_cell.length_a   1.000
_cell.length_b   1.000
_cell.length_c   1.000
_cell.angle_alpha   90.00
_cell.angle_beta   90.00
_cell.angle_gamma   90.00
#
_symmetry.space_group_name_H-M   'P 1'
#
loop_
_entity.id
_entity.type
_entity.pdbx_description
1 polymer ?
#
loop_
_entity_poly.entity_id
_entity_poly.type
_entity_poly.pdbx_seq_one_letter_code
_entity_poly.pdbx_strand_id
1 'polypeptide(L)'
;QYSALVSFEKVYAPFDGVITARNTDIGDLINSGSNSNVKTDLFHIAQPGTLRVYVNVPEEYSRGITVGMTPDLSLAEFPDRKFHGKVVRTADSINMTTRTLLIEVDVDNPTGTLLTGSYAEVHLAVPTQTSTFLIPVNTLLFRTEGLRVGIVKDGKVVLTTVTPGHDFGN
;
A
#
# COMPACT_ATOMS: atom_id res chain seq x y z
N GLN A 1 27.73 40.23 5.37
CA GLN A 1 26.25 40.28 5.42
C GLN A 1 25.58 40.61 4.08
N TYR A 2 26.30 41.06 3.03
CA TYR A 2 25.73 41.33 1.70
C TYR A 2 25.51 40.10 0.79
N SER A 3 26.16 38.96 1.07
CA SER A 3 26.07 37.77 0.21
C SER A 3 24.77 36.98 0.34
N ALA A 4 24.03 37.13 1.45
CA ALA A 4 22.79 36.40 1.71
C ALA A 4 21.55 37.01 1.01
N LEU A 5 21.63 38.27 0.57
CA LEU A 5 20.54 38.93 -0.16
C LEU A 5 20.56 38.62 -1.66
N VAL A 6 21.74 38.34 -2.23
CA VAL A 6 21.90 38.00 -3.65
C VAL A 6 21.59 36.52 -3.93
N SER A 7 21.70 35.64 -2.93
CA SER A 7 21.39 34.21 -3.10
C SER A 7 19.91 33.90 -3.34
N PHE A 8 19.00 34.87 -3.14
CA PHE A 8 17.57 34.73 -3.48
C PHE A 8 17.25 35.13 -4.93
N GLU A 9 18.23 35.58 -5.72
CA GLU A 9 18.04 35.89 -7.14
C GLU A 9 17.88 34.61 -7.99
N LYS A 10 18.47 33.49 -7.54
CA LYS A 10 18.48 32.22 -8.28
C LYS A 10 17.86 31.11 -7.44
N VAL A 11 16.68 30.65 -7.85
CA VAL A 11 15.99 29.51 -7.25
C VAL A 11 16.37 28.25 -8.02
N TYR A 12 16.90 27.24 -7.32
CA TYR A 12 17.24 25.94 -7.88
C TYR A 12 16.27 24.87 -7.39
N ALA A 13 16.02 23.86 -8.21
CA ALA A 13 15.25 22.69 -7.79
C ALA A 13 16.01 21.95 -6.68
N PRO A 14 15.35 21.57 -5.57
CA PRO A 14 15.99 20.85 -4.47
C PRO A 14 16.29 19.38 -4.80
N PHE A 15 15.71 18.84 -5.88
CA PHE A 15 15.89 17.47 -6.35
C PHE A 15 15.49 17.34 -7.84
N ASP A 16 15.91 16.24 -8.47
CA ASP A 16 15.52 15.88 -9.83
C ASP A 16 14.03 15.52 -9.91
N GLY A 17 13.28 16.19 -10.79
CA GLY A 17 11.85 15.97 -10.92
C GLY A 17 11.24 16.69 -12.11
N VAL A 18 9.92 16.62 -12.21
CA VAL A 18 9.12 17.26 -13.25
C VAL A 18 8.30 18.38 -12.61
N ILE A 19 8.30 19.56 -13.23
CA ILE A 19 7.47 20.69 -12.79
C ILE A 19 6.01 20.36 -13.12
N THR A 20 5.17 20.21 -12.11
CA THR A 20 3.74 19.90 -12.25
C THR A 20 2.87 21.15 -12.25
N ALA A 21 3.35 22.24 -11.65
CA ALA A 21 2.72 23.55 -11.72
C ALA A 21 3.77 24.65 -11.73
N ARG A 22 3.49 25.71 -12.49
CA ARG A 22 4.23 26.97 -12.48
C ARG A 22 3.22 28.07 -12.17
N ASN A 23 3.36 28.66 -10.99
CA ASN A 23 2.40 29.62 -10.43
C ASN A 23 2.99 31.04 -10.41
N THR A 24 4.00 31.30 -11.25
CA THR A 24 4.66 32.61 -11.36
C THR A 24 5.05 32.93 -12.80
N ASP A 25 4.90 34.19 -13.18
CA ASP A 25 5.31 34.78 -14.45
C ASP A 25 6.32 35.92 -14.32
N ILE A 26 6.94 36.27 -15.44
CA ILE A 26 7.89 37.38 -15.50
C ILE A 26 7.15 38.68 -15.17
N GLY A 27 7.58 39.35 -14.09
CA GLY A 27 6.95 40.57 -13.60
C GLY A 27 6.09 40.37 -12.35
N ASP A 28 5.86 39.12 -11.93
CA ASP A 28 5.17 38.84 -10.67
C ASP A 28 6.04 39.22 -9.47
N LEU A 29 5.38 39.77 -8.45
CA LEU A 29 6.01 40.04 -7.16
C LEU A 29 6.12 38.74 -6.36
N ILE A 30 7.34 38.29 -6.11
CA ILE A 30 7.59 37.12 -5.27
C ILE A 30 7.52 37.50 -3.80
N ASN A 31 6.62 36.86 -3.04
CA ASN A 31 6.47 37.06 -1.61
C ASN A 31 6.96 35.82 -0.85
N SER A 32 7.74 36.02 0.22
CA SER A 32 8.27 34.95 1.07
C SER A 32 7.20 34.20 1.91
N GLY A 33 5.91 34.36 1.61
CA GLY A 33 4.81 33.63 2.25
C GLY A 33 4.51 34.03 3.70
N SER A 34 5.07 35.14 4.19
CA SER A 34 4.95 35.59 5.59
C SER A 34 3.59 36.19 5.93
N ASN A 35 2.80 36.63 4.93
CA ASN A 35 1.47 37.19 5.17
C ASN A 35 0.40 36.16 4.82
N SER A 36 -0.31 35.75 5.87
CA SER A 36 -1.48 34.88 5.86
C SER A 36 -2.48 35.35 4.80
N ASN A 37 -2.73 34.50 3.80
CA ASN A 37 -3.96 34.36 2.97
C ASN A 37 -3.68 34.06 1.48
N VAL A 38 -2.44 34.24 0.98
CA VAL A 38 -2.05 33.78 -0.37
C VAL A 38 -0.66 33.17 -0.31
N LYS A 39 -0.59 31.83 -0.25
CA LYS A 39 0.65 31.10 -0.52
C LYS A 39 0.81 31.04 -2.02
N THR A 40 1.70 31.86 -2.59
CA THR A 40 2.13 31.72 -3.98
C THR A 40 3.43 30.93 -3.98
N ASP A 41 3.31 29.61 -3.96
CA ASP A 41 4.42 28.76 -4.38
C ASP A 41 4.80 29.13 -5.82
N LEU A 42 6.09 29.06 -6.17
CA LEU A 42 6.53 29.40 -7.53
C LEU A 42 6.37 28.21 -8.47
N PHE A 43 6.73 27.04 -7.97
CA PHE A 43 6.73 25.79 -8.72
C PHE A 43 6.33 24.63 -7.80
N HIS A 44 5.53 23.73 -8.33
CA HIS A 44 5.40 22.38 -7.79
C HIS A 44 6.30 21.44 -8.58
N ILE A 45 7.13 20.66 -7.88
CA ILE A 45 8.03 19.67 -8.48
C ILE A 45 7.64 18.31 -7.92
N ALA A 46 7.35 17.36 -8.81
CA ALA A 46 7.12 15.97 -8.46
C ALA A 46 8.31 15.12 -8.88
N GLN A 47 8.68 14.13 -8.07
CA GLN A 47 9.69 13.14 -8.42
C GLN A 47 8.98 11.87 -8.91
N PRO A 48 8.88 11.63 -10.23
CA PRO A 48 8.12 10.48 -10.75
C PRO A 48 8.88 9.16 -10.64
N GLY A 49 10.18 9.19 -10.35
CA GLY A 49 11.05 8.01 -10.46
C GLY A 49 10.72 6.86 -9.49
N THR A 50 10.30 7.18 -8.27
CA THR A 50 9.83 6.19 -7.29
C THR A 50 8.54 6.73 -6.69
N LEU A 51 7.47 5.95 -6.82
CA LEU A 51 6.18 6.27 -6.26
C LEU A 51 5.99 5.58 -4.92
N ARG A 52 5.26 6.25 -4.02
CA ARG A 52 4.87 5.70 -2.73
C ARG A 52 3.39 5.38 -2.71
N VAL A 53 3.06 4.13 -2.41
CA VAL A 53 1.70 3.63 -2.27
C VAL A 53 1.40 3.43 -0.80
N TYR A 54 0.29 4.01 -0.34
CA TYR A 54 -0.20 3.88 1.02
C TYR A 54 -1.26 2.78 1.08
N VAL A 55 -1.04 1.77 1.92
CA VAL A 55 -1.96 0.63 2.04
C VAL A 55 -2.41 0.52 3.48
N ASN A 56 -3.73 0.43 3.69
CA ASN A 56 -4.34 0.18 4.99
C ASN A 56 -4.58 -1.33 5.14
N VAL A 57 -3.78 -1.98 5.98
CA VAL A 57 -3.89 -3.41 6.25
C VAL A 57 -4.74 -3.64 7.51
N PRO A 58 -5.79 -4.47 7.48
CA PRO A 58 -6.55 -4.82 8.68
C PRO A 58 -5.67 -5.36 9.82
N GLU A 59 -6.03 -5.04 11.07
CA GLU A 59 -5.27 -5.46 12.27
C GLU A 59 -5.01 -6.98 12.33
N GLU A 60 -5.96 -7.80 11.89
CA GLU A 60 -5.83 -9.27 11.89
C GLU A 60 -4.64 -9.79 11.07
N TYR A 61 -4.26 -9.09 9.99
CA TYR A 61 -3.12 -9.45 9.13
C TYR A 61 -1.85 -8.67 9.47
N SER A 62 -1.95 -7.62 10.29
CA SER A 62 -0.84 -6.69 10.60
C SER A 62 0.41 -7.39 11.13
N ARG A 63 0.26 -8.47 11.90
CA ARG A 63 1.36 -9.26 12.47
C ARG A 63 2.25 -9.94 11.43
N GLY A 64 1.72 -10.24 10.25
CA GLY A 64 2.48 -10.88 9.18
C GLY A 64 3.15 -9.88 8.23
N ILE A 65 2.96 -8.58 8.45
CA ILE A 65 3.56 -7.53 7.61
C ILE A 65 4.92 -7.14 8.17
N THR A 66 5.95 -7.18 7.31
CA THR A 66 7.31 -6.80 7.66
C THR A 66 7.93 -5.91 6.59
N VAL A 67 8.81 -5.00 7.02
CA VAL A 67 9.61 -4.18 6.09
C VAL A 67 10.51 -5.09 5.27
N GLY A 68 10.57 -4.83 3.96
CA GLY A 68 11.31 -5.65 2.99
C GLY A 68 10.46 -6.64 2.21
N MET A 69 9.20 -6.86 2.58
CA MET A 69 8.27 -7.64 1.76
C MET A 69 8.11 -7.02 0.37
N THR A 70 7.94 -7.87 -0.64
CA THR A 70 7.81 -7.45 -2.04
C THR A 70 6.40 -7.77 -2.57
N PRO A 71 5.40 -6.90 -2.31
CA PRO A 71 4.06 -7.10 -2.84
C PRO A 71 4.00 -6.87 -4.35
N ASP A 72 3.04 -7.53 -4.99
CA ASP A 72 2.65 -7.23 -6.37
C ASP A 72 1.55 -6.18 -6.38
N LEU A 73 1.62 -5.23 -7.30
CA LEU A 73 0.60 -4.22 -7.52
C LEU A 73 -0.05 -4.40 -8.89
N SER A 74 -1.37 -4.29 -8.92
CA SER A 74 -2.19 -4.23 -10.13
C SER A 74 -2.90 -2.88 -10.19
N LEU A 75 -2.99 -2.32 -11.39
CA LEU A 75 -3.74 -1.09 -11.64
C LEU A 75 -4.78 -1.39 -12.70
N ALA A 76 -5.97 -0.80 -12.56
CA ALA A 76 -7.05 -0.96 -13.54
C ALA A 76 -6.67 -0.46 -14.94
N GLU A 77 -5.75 0.52 -15.01
CA GLU A 77 -5.19 1.05 -16.26
C GLU A 77 -4.29 0.02 -16.99
N PHE A 78 -3.74 -0.96 -16.26
CA PHE A 78 -2.83 -1.97 -16.78
C PHE A 78 -3.19 -3.37 -16.25
N PRO A 79 -4.34 -3.95 -16.66
CA PRO A 79 -4.85 -5.20 -16.08
C PRO A 79 -3.90 -6.41 -16.26
N ASP A 80 -3.13 -6.45 -17.35
CA ASP A 80 -2.20 -7.55 -17.65
C ASP A 80 -0.79 -7.33 -17.09
N ARG A 81 -0.55 -6.23 -16.37
CA ARG A 81 0.79 -5.84 -15.92
C ARG A 81 0.85 -5.74 -14.40
N LYS A 82 1.81 -6.45 -13.83
CA LYS A 82 2.14 -6.34 -12.41
C LYS A 82 3.32 -5.42 -12.21
N PHE A 83 3.25 -4.61 -11.16
CA PHE A 83 4.33 -3.77 -10.70
C PHE A 83 4.83 -4.32 -9.37
N HIS A 84 6.14 -4.50 -9.24
CA HIS A 84 6.72 -4.99 -7.99
C HIS A 84 6.99 -3.81 -7.08
N GLY A 85 6.41 -3.88 -5.88
CA GLY A 85 6.67 -2.92 -4.82
C GLY A 85 7.61 -3.48 -3.76
N LYS A 86 8.05 -2.60 -2.87
CA LYS A 86 8.78 -2.97 -1.65
C LYS A 86 8.19 -2.25 -0.46
N VAL A 87 7.79 -2.99 0.57
CA VAL A 87 7.38 -2.40 1.86
C VAL A 87 8.61 -1.75 2.49
N VAL A 88 8.58 -0.43 2.61
CA VAL A 88 9.69 0.36 3.17
C VAL A 88 9.40 0.85 4.58
N ARG A 89 8.12 0.99 4.93
CA ARG A 89 7.71 1.48 6.25
C ARG A 89 6.40 0.86 6.71
N THR A 90 6.33 0.62 8.01
CA THR A 90 5.12 0.33 8.76
C THR A 90 4.90 1.48 9.74
N ALA A 91 3.65 1.88 9.97
CA ALA A 91 3.34 2.97 10.91
C ALA A 91 3.54 2.58 12.39
N ASP A 92 4.00 1.35 12.67
CA ASP A 92 4.25 0.74 13.98
C ASP A 92 3.11 0.87 14.99
N SER A 93 1.92 1.25 14.52
CA SER A 93 0.73 1.54 15.31
C SER A 93 -0.52 1.32 14.47
N ILE A 94 -1.58 0.88 15.15
CA ILE A 94 -2.89 0.65 14.54
C ILE A 94 -3.72 1.93 14.67
N ASN A 95 -4.28 2.38 13.56
CA ASN A 95 -5.28 3.43 13.60
C ASN A 95 -6.56 2.89 14.25
N MET A 96 -6.93 3.40 15.43
CA MET A 96 -8.07 2.88 16.20
C MET A 96 -9.43 3.14 15.54
N THR A 97 -9.53 4.16 14.67
CA THR A 97 -10.78 4.49 13.97
C THR A 97 -11.08 3.49 12.86
N THR A 98 -10.05 3.11 12.10
CA THR A 98 -10.19 2.19 10.95
C THR A 98 -9.80 0.75 11.29
N ARG A 99 -9.18 0.51 12.45
CA ARG A 99 -8.53 -0.77 12.83
C ARG A 99 -7.56 -1.29 11.77
N THR A 100 -6.78 -0.37 11.20
CA THR A 100 -5.78 -0.71 10.17
C THR A 100 -4.38 -0.26 10.54
N LEU A 101 -3.39 -1.06 10.14
CA LEU A 101 -1.98 -0.68 10.06
C LEU A 101 -1.74 0.02 8.73
N LEU A 102 -1.21 1.24 8.77
CA LEU A 102 -0.75 1.93 7.57
C LEU A 102 0.64 1.43 7.19
N ILE A 103 0.81 1.00 5.95
CA ILE A 103 2.11 0.63 5.38
C ILE A 103 2.41 1.47 4.14
N GLU A 104 3.70 1.66 3.88
CA GLU A 104 4.21 2.34 2.71
C GLU A 104 4.97 1.36 1.82
N VAL A 105 4.58 1.33 0.55
CA VAL A 105 5.17 0.50 -0.48
C VAL A 105 5.78 1.41 -1.54
N ASP A 106 7.09 1.31 -1.73
CA ASP A 106 7.79 2.01 -2.82
C ASP A 106 7.70 1.18 -4.10
N VAL A 107 7.43 1.85 -5.21
CA VAL A 107 7.30 1.25 -6.55
C VAL A 107 8.13 2.07 -7.53
N ASP A 108 9.02 1.39 -8.25
CA ASP A 108 9.83 2.04 -9.26
C ASP A 108 8.97 2.43 -10.47
N ASN A 109 9.07 3.68 -10.89
CA ASN A 109 8.36 4.25 -12.03
C ASN A 109 9.31 5.05 -12.94
N PRO A 110 10.40 4.43 -13.44
CA PRO A 110 11.43 5.14 -14.22
C PRO A 110 10.88 5.70 -15.54
N THR A 111 9.83 5.09 -16.09
CA THR A 111 9.20 5.51 -17.35
C THR A 111 8.11 6.56 -17.16
N GLY A 112 7.78 6.94 -15.92
CA GLY A 112 6.68 7.87 -15.62
C GLY A 112 5.30 7.35 -16.03
N THR A 113 5.18 6.04 -16.25
CA THR A 113 3.95 5.40 -16.75
C THR A 113 2.87 5.35 -15.67
N LEU A 114 3.27 5.19 -14.41
CA LEU A 114 2.37 5.26 -13.28
C LEU A 114 2.11 6.72 -12.93
N LEU A 115 0.83 7.11 -12.93
CA LEU A 115 0.42 8.45 -12.54
C LEU A 115 0.24 8.53 -11.03
N THR A 116 0.70 9.65 -10.45
CA THR A 116 0.43 9.96 -9.03
C THR A 116 -1.05 10.22 -8.82
N GLY A 117 -1.61 9.67 -7.75
CA GLY A 117 -3.02 9.86 -7.38
C GLY A 117 -3.96 8.78 -7.94
N SER A 118 -3.49 7.88 -8.80
CA SER A 118 -4.25 6.70 -9.22
C SER A 118 -4.43 5.70 -8.08
N TYR A 119 -5.49 4.91 -8.15
CA TYR A 119 -5.71 3.77 -7.26
C TYR A 119 -4.92 2.55 -7.75
N ALA A 120 -4.35 1.80 -6.81
CA ALA A 120 -3.67 0.53 -7.06
C ALA A 120 -4.15 -0.53 -6.07
N GLU A 121 -4.28 -1.75 -6.55
CA GLU A 121 -4.51 -2.93 -5.73
C GLU A 121 -3.17 -3.54 -5.34
N VAL A 122 -3.00 -3.86 -4.06
CA VAL A 122 -1.74 -4.39 -3.52
C VAL A 122 -1.97 -5.80 -2.99
N HIS A 123 -1.31 -6.76 -3.61
CA HIS A 123 -1.35 -8.17 -3.25
C HIS A 123 -0.21 -8.48 -2.28
N LEU A 124 -0.55 -8.61 -1.00
CA LEU A 124 0.38 -8.96 0.08
C LEU A 124 0.28 -10.46 0.39
N ALA A 125 1.37 -11.19 0.21
CA ALA A 125 1.47 -12.58 0.66
C ALA A 125 1.75 -12.63 2.17
N VAL A 126 0.69 -12.56 2.98
CA VAL A 126 0.80 -12.59 4.44
C VAL A 126 0.77 -14.03 4.93
N PRO A 127 1.82 -14.52 5.63
CA PRO A 127 1.79 -15.85 6.20
C PRO A 127 0.74 -15.91 7.33
N THR A 128 -0.28 -16.75 7.16
CA THR A 128 -1.26 -17.02 8.20
C THR A 128 -0.61 -17.92 9.26
N GLN A 129 -0.57 -17.47 10.52
CA GLN A 129 0.03 -18.23 11.63
C GLN A 129 -0.78 -19.47 12.03
N THR A 130 -1.93 -19.70 11.43
CA THR A 130 -2.75 -20.87 11.72
C THR A 130 -2.38 -21.99 10.75
N SER A 131 -1.82 -23.08 11.27
CA SER A 131 -1.80 -24.38 10.59
C SER A 131 -3.25 -24.82 10.37
N THR A 132 -3.85 -24.38 9.27
CA THR A 132 -5.20 -24.79 8.87
C THR A 132 -5.10 -25.95 7.88
N PHE A 133 -5.98 -26.94 8.05
CA PHE A 133 -6.18 -27.99 7.07
C PHE A 133 -7.14 -27.46 5.99
N LEU A 134 -6.67 -27.42 4.75
CA LEU A 134 -7.51 -27.06 3.61
C LEU A 134 -8.27 -28.29 3.13
N ILE A 135 -9.58 -28.23 3.19
CA ILE A 135 -10.49 -29.31 2.74
C ILE A 135 -11.56 -28.71 1.81
N PRO A 136 -12.04 -29.44 0.80
CA PRO A 136 -13.13 -28.97 -0.03
C PRO A 136 -14.43 -28.81 0.77
N VAL A 137 -15.23 -27.79 0.46
CA VAL A 137 -16.45 -27.47 1.23
C VAL A 137 -17.48 -28.62 1.21
N ASN A 138 -17.50 -29.41 0.12
CA ASN A 138 -18.39 -30.55 -0.03
C ASN A 138 -18.06 -31.75 0.88
N THR A 139 -16.92 -31.72 1.59
CA THR A 139 -16.55 -32.74 2.58
C THR A 139 -17.13 -32.48 3.97
N LEU A 140 -17.69 -31.29 4.19
CA LEU A 140 -18.29 -30.88 5.45
C LEU A 140 -19.67 -31.52 5.63
N LEU A 141 -19.86 -32.16 6.77
CA LEU A 141 -21.12 -32.77 7.19
C LEU A 141 -21.71 -31.95 8.34
N PHE A 142 -22.85 -31.31 8.08
CA PHE A 142 -23.64 -30.63 9.10
C PHE A 142 -24.58 -31.64 9.77
N ARG A 143 -24.35 -31.92 11.06
CA ARG A 143 -25.22 -32.79 11.87
C ARG A 143 -25.68 -32.07 13.12
N THR A 144 -26.63 -32.66 13.83
CA THR A 144 -27.10 -32.18 15.14
C THR A 144 -25.98 -32.01 16.16
N GLU A 145 -24.89 -32.76 16.03
CA GLU A 145 -23.73 -32.68 16.91
C GLU A 145 -22.68 -31.65 16.47
N GLY A 146 -22.94 -30.87 15.41
CA GLY A 146 -22.04 -29.85 14.86
C GLY A 146 -21.36 -30.25 13.53
N LEU A 147 -20.35 -29.47 13.13
CA LEU A 147 -19.62 -29.64 11.87
C LEU A 147 -18.60 -30.79 11.97
N ARG A 148 -18.68 -31.75 11.03
CA ARG A 148 -17.80 -32.92 11.00
C ARG A 148 -17.26 -33.21 9.61
N VAL A 149 -16.16 -33.96 9.54
CA VAL A 149 -15.59 -34.50 8.30
C VAL A 149 -15.34 -36.01 8.44
N GLY A 150 -15.46 -36.75 7.33
CA GLY A 150 -15.10 -38.17 7.29
C GLY A 150 -13.62 -38.36 6.99
N ILE A 151 -12.88 -38.99 7.90
CA ILE A 151 -11.47 -39.34 7.72
C ILE A 151 -11.35 -40.85 7.58
N VAL A 152 -10.57 -41.35 6.62
CA VAL A 152 -10.30 -42.79 6.48
C VAL A 152 -9.13 -43.17 7.40
N LYS A 153 -9.39 -44.03 8.38
CA LYS A 153 -8.37 -44.66 9.24
C LYS A 153 -8.54 -46.17 9.17
N ASP A 154 -7.48 -46.90 8.81
CA ASP A 154 -7.45 -48.36 8.73
C ASP A 154 -8.61 -48.95 7.88
N GLY A 155 -8.91 -48.30 6.75
CA GLY A 155 -9.98 -48.72 5.83
C GLY A 155 -11.40 -48.44 6.32
N LYS A 156 -11.58 -47.73 7.45
CA LYS A 156 -12.88 -47.33 8.00
C LYS A 156 -13.04 -45.82 8.00
N VAL A 157 -14.27 -45.35 7.77
CA VAL A 157 -14.61 -43.93 7.86
C VAL A 157 -14.87 -43.56 9.32
N VAL A 158 -14.12 -42.59 9.83
CA VAL A 158 -14.25 -42.03 11.18
C VAL A 158 -14.70 -40.57 11.05
N LEU A 159 -15.86 -40.25 11.63
CA LEU A 159 -16.35 -38.88 11.67
C LEU A 159 -15.60 -38.09 12.76
N THR A 160 -14.90 -37.04 12.35
CA THR A 160 -14.12 -36.16 13.24
C THR A 160 -14.74 -34.77 13.26
N THR A 161 -14.93 -34.21 14.45
CA THR A 161 -15.40 -32.83 14.63
C THR A 161 -14.33 -31.86 14.16
N VAL A 162 -14.74 -30.81 13.44
CA VAL A 162 -13.85 -29.76 12.94
C VAL A 162 -14.38 -28.39 13.33
N THR A 163 -13.46 -27.44 13.49
CA THR A 163 -13.79 -26.04 13.66
C THR A 163 -13.56 -25.33 12.33
N PRO A 164 -14.57 -24.65 11.77
CA PRO A 164 -14.41 -23.94 10.50
C PRO A 164 -13.36 -22.82 10.63
N GLY A 165 -12.47 -22.76 9.64
CA GLY A 165 -11.47 -21.71 9.47
C GLY A 165 -11.92 -20.67 8.45
N HIS A 166 -10.95 -20.10 7.72
CA HIS A 166 -11.23 -19.16 6.64
C HIS A 166 -11.80 -19.90 5.41
N ASP A 167 -12.88 -19.39 4.84
CA ASP A 167 -13.44 -19.87 3.57
C ASP A 167 -12.83 -19.06 2.42
N PHE A 168 -12.19 -19.75 1.47
CA PHE A 168 -11.53 -19.14 0.31
C PHE A 168 -12.45 -19.04 -0.93
N GLY A 169 -13.73 -19.44 -0.82
CA GLY A 169 -14.74 -19.19 -1.84
C GLY A 169 -14.63 -20.01 -3.14
N ASN A 170 -14.01 -21.19 -3.10
CA ASN A 170 -13.91 -22.12 -4.22
C ASN A 170 -14.78 -23.37 -4.07
#